data_AF-A0A813DYF2-F1
#
_entry.id   AF-A0A813DYF2-F1
#
_cell.length_a   1.000
_cell.length_b   1.000
_cell.length_c   1.000
_cell.angle_alpha   90.00
_cell.angle_beta   90.00
_cell.angle_gamma   90.00
#
_symmetry.space_group_name_H-M   'P 1'
#
loop_
_entity.id
_entity.type
_entity.pdbx_description
1 polymer ?
#
loop_
_entity_poly.entity_id
_entity_poly.type
_entity_poly.pdbx_seq_one_letter_code
_entity_poly.pdbx_strand_id
1 'polypeptide(L)'
;EAKLPPWWILNGVRPAGPPKDMGTYERITFSKEQQDRFSIDETGKVTDQADYAVAMKAYKAERLKQAQKAAELELAENDKKPIIS
;
A
#
# COMPACT_ATOMS: atom_id res chain seq x y z
N GLU A 1 19.37 -19.19 2.35
CA GLU A 1 17.93 -18.99 2.60
C GLU A 1 17.47 -17.74 1.86
N ALA A 2 16.45 -17.83 1.02
CA ALA A 2 15.93 -16.67 0.29
C ALA A 2 15.19 -15.75 1.28
N LYS A 3 15.68 -14.53 1.49
CA LYS A 3 14.96 -13.50 2.24
C LYS A 3 13.80 -13.03 1.37
N LEU A 4 12.58 -13.47 1.68
CA LEU A 4 11.38 -12.95 1.05
C LEU A 4 11.33 -11.42 1.22
N PRO A 5 10.89 -10.67 0.20
CA PRO A 5 10.72 -9.24 0.32
C PRO A 5 9.68 -8.93 1.42
N PRO A 6 9.79 -7.77 2.09
CA PRO A 6 8.80 -7.34 3.07
C PRO A 6 7.37 -7.33 2.51
N TRP A 7 6.39 -7.65 3.35
CA TRP A 7 4.98 -7.76 2.95
C TRP A 7 4.45 -6.48 2.27
N TRP A 8 4.88 -5.31 2.73
CA TRP A 8 4.40 -4.03 2.21
C TRP A 8 4.86 -3.78 0.77
N ILE A 9 6.05 -4.26 0.38
CA ILE A 9 6.50 -4.24 -1.03
C ILE A 9 5.58 -5.13 -1.87
N LEU A 10 5.31 -6.35 -1.41
CA LEU A 10 4.45 -7.31 -2.11
C LEU A 10 3.01 -6.82 -2.28
N ASN A 11 2.55 -5.93 -1.40
CA ASN A 11 1.19 -5.38 -1.43
C ASN A 11 1.13 -3.94 -1.96
N GLY A 12 2.25 -3.37 -2.41
CA GLY A 12 2.31 -2.00 -2.93
C GLY A 12 2.02 -0.91 -1.88
N VAL A 13 2.22 -1.21 -0.60
CA VAL A 13 2.09 -0.26 0.50
C VAL A 13 3.41 0.49 0.67
N ARG A 14 3.37 1.81 0.53
CA ARG A 14 4.54 2.68 0.71
C ARG A 14 4.51 3.32 2.09
N PRO A 15 5.60 3.29 2.86
CA PRO A 15 5.69 4.04 4.11
C PRO A 15 5.46 5.53 3.85
N ALA A 16 4.60 6.16 4.65
CA ALA A 16 4.22 7.56 4.53
C ALA A 16 4.50 8.37 5.82
N GLY A 17 5.26 7.79 6.73
CA GLY A 17 5.71 8.44 7.96
C GLY A 17 6.97 9.29 7.75
N PRO A 18 7.33 10.12 8.74
CA PRO A 18 8.55 10.90 8.68
C PRO A 18 9.79 10.01 8.63
N PRO A 19 10.90 10.48 8.02
CA PRO A 19 12.18 9.82 8.18
C PRO A 19 12.61 9.84 9.66
N LYS A 20 13.24 8.76 10.09
CA LYS A 20 13.86 8.64 11.41
C LYS A 20 15.36 8.57 11.23
N ASP A 21 16.05 9.47 11.92
CA ASP A 21 17.51 9.46 11.98
C ASP A 21 18.00 8.23 12.77
N MET A 22 18.94 7.50 12.17
CA MET A 22 19.62 6.35 12.78
C MET A 22 21.11 6.64 12.98
N GLY A 23 21.48 7.92 13.10
CA GLY A 23 22.84 8.43 13.25
C GLY A 23 23.67 8.44 11.98
N THR A 24 23.74 7.33 11.25
CA THR A 24 24.55 7.20 10.02
C THR A 24 23.72 7.19 8.73
N TYR A 25 22.41 7.00 8.85
CA TYR A 25 21.46 7.00 7.74
C TYR A 25 20.07 7.38 8.24
N GLU A 26 19.20 7.80 7.32
CA GLU A 26 17.79 8.02 7.59
C GLU A 26 16.95 6.86 7.08
N ARG A 27 15.89 6.51 7.82
CA ARG A 27 14.94 5.47 7.44
C ARG A 27 13.54 6.06 7.38
N ILE A 28 12.86 5.92 6.23
CA ILE A 28 11.44 6.26 6.11
C ILE A 28 10.61 5.28 6.97
N THR A 29 9.69 5.82 7.77
CA THR A 29 8.80 5.04 8.65
C THR A 29 7.38 4.96 8.11
N PHE A 30 6.55 4.08 8.68
CA PHE A 30 5.11 4.11 8.47
C PHE A 30 4.47 5.24 9.27
N SER A 31 3.48 5.95 8.71
CA SER A 31 2.75 6.98 9.45
C SER A 31 1.93 6.36 10.58
N LYS A 32 1.49 7.18 11.55
CA LYS A 32 0.63 6.67 12.64
C LYS A 32 -0.67 6.06 12.13
N GLU A 33 -1.30 6.68 11.14
CA GLU A 33 -2.47 6.11 10.47
C GLU A 33 -2.19 4.75 9.82
N GLN A 34 -1.00 4.54 9.25
CA GLN A 34 -0.61 3.24 8.71
C GLN A 34 -0.34 2.21 9.80
N GLN A 35 0.31 2.63 10.89
CA GLN A 35 0.55 1.80 12.07
C GLN A 35 -0.77 1.28 12.65
N ASP A 36 -1.74 2.18 12.86
CA ASP A 36 -3.05 1.85 13.40
C ASP A 36 -3.89 1.03 12.40
N ARG A 37 -3.87 1.40 11.12
CA ARG A 37 -4.67 0.73 10.07
C ARG A 37 -4.24 -0.72 9.87
N PHE A 38 -2.95 -1.01 9.90
CA PHE A 38 -2.42 -2.34 9.61
C PHE A 38 -1.98 -3.10 10.87
N SER A 39 -2.14 -2.52 12.06
CA SER A 39 -1.60 -3.07 13.30
C SER A 39 -0.11 -3.43 13.17
N ILE A 40 0.68 -2.43 12.75
CA ILE A 40 2.12 -2.52 12.55
C ILE A 40 2.84 -1.44 13.35
N ASP A 41 4.14 -1.64 13.61
CA ASP A 41 5.00 -0.58 14.15
C ASP A 41 5.55 0.35 13.04
N GLU A 42 6.30 1.36 13.45
CA GLU A 42 6.93 2.35 12.56
C GLU A 42 7.85 1.73 11.49
N THR A 43 8.30 0.49 11.70
CA THR A 43 9.20 -0.24 10.81
C THR A 43 8.47 -1.21 9.87
N GLY A 44 7.17 -1.39 10.06
CA GLY A 44 6.32 -2.31 9.30
C GLY A 44 6.24 -3.73 9.87
N LYS A 45 6.70 -3.94 11.10
CA LYS A 45 6.53 -5.23 11.80
C LYS A 45 5.12 -5.30 12.38
N VAL A 46 4.44 -6.41 12.13
CA VAL A 46 3.10 -6.68 12.65
C VAL A 46 3.14 -6.78 14.17
N THR A 47 2.27 -6.00 14.82
CA THR A 47 2.06 -6.00 16.27
C THR A 47 0.89 -6.88 16.68
N ASP A 48 -0.17 -6.92 15.85
CA ASP A 48 -1.31 -7.84 16.02
C ASP A 48 -1.61 -8.57 14.71
N GLN A 49 -1.51 -9.90 14.73
CA GLN A 49 -1.66 -10.73 13.53
C GLN A 49 -3.11 -10.86 13.06
N ALA A 50 -4.08 -10.83 13.97
CA ALA A 50 -5.49 -10.98 13.65
C ALA A 50 -6.02 -9.71 13.01
N ASP A 51 -5.74 -8.56 13.62
CA ASP A 51 -6.12 -7.25 13.11
C ASP A 51 -5.42 -6.96 11.78
N TYR A 52 -4.13 -7.28 11.66
CA TYR A 52 -3.41 -7.18 10.39
C TYR A 52 -4.09 -7.99 9.28
N ALA A 53 -4.52 -9.24 9.56
CA ALA A 53 -5.18 -10.06 8.57
C ALA A 53 -6.51 -9.46 8.10
N VAL A 54 -7.30 -8.91 9.03
CA VAL A 54 -8.56 -8.20 8.72
C VAL A 54 -8.28 -6.94 7.90
N ALA A 55 -7.32 -6.12 8.33
CA ALA A 55 -6.91 -4.90 7.64
C ALA A 55 -6.42 -5.18 6.22
N MET A 56 -5.60 -6.21 6.03
CA MET A 56 -5.09 -6.59 4.72
C MET A 56 -6.17 -7.11 3.78
N LYS A 57 -7.17 -7.84 4.30
CA LYS A 57 -8.33 -8.26 3.51
C LYS A 57 -9.13 -7.05 3.02
N ALA A 58 -9.39 -6.09 3.91
CA ALA A 58 -10.08 -4.85 3.56
C ALA A 58 -9.28 -4.03 2.54
N TYR A 59 -7.97 -3.84 2.77
CA TYR A 59 -7.07 -3.12 1.87
C TYR A 59 -7.04 -3.73 0.46
N LYS A 60 -6.94 -5.06 0.34
CA LYS A 60 -6.96 -5.74 -0.96
C LYS A 60 -8.29 -5.55 -1.69
N ALA A 61 -9.41 -5.63 -0.96
CA ALA A 61 -10.73 -5.41 -1.55
C ALA A 61 -10.90 -3.96 -2.06
N GLU A 62 -10.43 -2.97 -1.31
CA GLU A 62 -10.43 -1.57 -1.76
C GLU A 62 -9.55 -1.36 -3.00
N ARG A 63 -8.34 -1.93 -3.01
CA ARG A 63 -7.43 -1.86 -4.15
C ARG A 63 -8.03 -2.48 -5.40
N LEU A 64 -8.74 -3.61 -5.27
CA LEU A 64 -9.44 -4.24 -6.39
C LEU A 64 -10.55 -3.32 -6.93
N LYS A 65 -11.36 -2.73 -6.05
CA LYS A 65 -12.41 -1.78 -6.45
C LYS A 65 -11.83 -0.54 -7.15
N GLN A 66 -10.72 -0.01 -6.63
CA GLN A 66 -10.01 1.13 -7.27
C GLN A 66 -9.48 0.75 -8.64
N ALA A 67 -8.89 -0.44 -8.80
CA ALA A 67 -8.40 -0.92 -10.09
C ALA A 67 -9.54 -1.13 -11.09
N GLN A 68 -10.68 -1.68 -10.65
CA GLN A 68 -11.88 -1.83 -11.48
C GLN A 68 -12.41 -0.48 -11.94
N LYS A 69 -12.54 0.49 -11.03
CA LYS A 69 -13.00 1.85 -11.36
C LYS A 69 -12.03 2.56 -12.31
N ALA A 70 -10.72 2.38 -12.13
CA ALA A 70 -9.72 2.95 -13.03
C ALA A 70 -9.84 2.35 -14.44
N ALA A 71 -10.01 1.04 -14.56
CA ALA A 71 -10.20 0.37 -15.85
C ALA A 71 -11.50 0.81 -16.55
N GLU A 72 -12.60 0.99 -15.80
CA GLU A 72 -13.86 1.49 -16.34
C GLU A 72 -13.74 2.94 -16.84
N LEU A 73 -13.04 3.81 -16.09
CA LEU A 73 -12.79 5.18 -16.50
C LEU A 73 -11.90 5.23 -17.75
N GLU A 74 -10.84 4.44 -17.81
CA GLU A 74 -9.95 4.36 -18.97
C GLU A 74 -10.69 3.89 -20.23
N LEU A 75 -11.58 2.90 -20.11
CA LEU A 75 -12.44 2.48 -21.23
C LEU A 75 -13.33 3.65 -21.68
N ALA A 76 -14.01 4.33 -20.74
CA ALA A 76 -14.88 5.46 -21.04
C ALA A 76 -14.15 6.70 -21.60
N GLU A 77 -12.86 6.87 -21.29
CA GLU A 77 -12.01 7.92 -21.86
C GLU A 77 -11.55 7.58 -23.28
N ASN A 78 -11.25 6.30 -23.56
CA ASN A 78 -10.89 5.84 -24.90
C ASN A 78 -12.07 5.88 -25.88
N ASP A 79 -13.30 5.56 -25.44
CA ASP A 79 -14.52 5.70 -26.25
C ASP A 79 -14.81 7.17 -26.67
N LYS A 80 -14.31 8.15 -25.91
CA LYS A 80 -14.47 9.59 -26.20
C LYS A 80 -13.37 10.16 -27.07
N LYS A 81 -12.27 9.45 -27.28
CA LYS A 81 -11.17 9.93 -28.13
C LYS A 81 -11.53 9.59 -29.57
N PRO A 82 -11.94 10.56 -30.42
CA PRO A 82 -12.18 10.26 -31.81
C PRO A 82 -10.88 9.70 -32.40
N ILE A 83 -10.99 8.58 -33.12
CA ILE A 83 -9.91 8.06 -33.94
C ILE A 83 -9.72 9.10 -35.05
N ILE A 84 -8.89 10.11 -34.80
CA ILE A 84 -8.42 11.00 -35.85
C ILE A 84 -7.56 10.15 -36.79
N SER A 85 -8.17 9.76 -37.92
CA SER A 85 -7.47 9.24 -39.10
C SER A 85 -6.74 10.36 -39.82
#